data_AF-A0A447IDF5-F1
#
_entry.id   AF-A0A447IDF5-F1
#
_cell.length_a   1.000
_cell.length_b   1.000
_cell.length_c   1.000
_cell.angle_alpha   90.00
_cell.angle_beta   90.00
_cell.angle_gamma   90.00
#
_symmetry.space_group_name_H-M   'P 1'
#
loop_
_entity.id
_entity.type
_entity.pdbx_description
1 polymer ?
#
loop_
_entity_poly.entity_id
_entity_poly.type
_entity_poly.pdbx_seq_one_letter_code
_entity_poly.pdbx_strand_id
1 'polypeptide(L)'
;MRVLSAFFLSVILCSTGMATECTLANARYKQPDAPWWLTFKRVPQIAPANQTAAFYIEMPNSDVVLEGGVSVPNGFGAPLWSISGPCAADSTEQCTFLVETDHPSIYGIYDGKVRFLDIERGGKAPEQVILPQLAVSLWYSNYRSTEWDGDVSPGDAFELLDCQ
;
A
#
# COMPACT_ATOMS: atom_id res chain seq x y z
N MET A 1 -69.00 5.42 -16.72
CA MET A 1 -67.57 5.48 -17.15
C MET A 1 -66.71 5.02 -16.00
N ARG A 2 -65.98 3.91 -16.16
CA ARG A 2 -65.07 3.33 -15.16
C ARG A 2 -63.69 3.95 -15.36
N VAL A 3 -63.11 4.54 -14.32
CA VAL A 3 -61.72 5.01 -14.30
C VAL A 3 -60.88 3.91 -13.66
N LEU A 4 -60.00 3.28 -14.42
CA LEU A 4 -58.98 2.36 -13.91
C LEU A 4 -57.74 3.19 -13.52
N SER A 5 -57.39 3.20 -12.25
CA SER A 5 -56.09 3.69 -11.76
C SER A 5 -55.06 2.57 -11.87
N ALA A 6 -54.03 2.76 -12.71
CA ALA A 6 -52.89 1.87 -12.79
C ALA A 6 -51.84 2.25 -11.74
N PHE A 7 -51.58 1.35 -10.80
CA PHE A 7 -50.50 1.45 -9.82
C PHE A 7 -49.20 0.94 -10.48
N PHE A 8 -48.23 1.82 -10.71
CA PHE A 8 -46.89 1.44 -11.14
C PHE A 8 -46.05 1.09 -9.90
N LEU A 9 -45.71 -0.18 -9.74
CA LEU A 9 -44.83 -0.69 -8.69
C LEU A 9 -43.38 -0.66 -9.21
N SER A 10 -42.62 0.37 -8.84
CA SER A 10 -41.18 0.46 -9.15
C SER A 10 -40.40 -0.48 -8.23
N VAL A 11 -39.97 -1.62 -8.75
CA VAL A 11 -39.03 -2.53 -8.07
C VAL A 11 -37.64 -1.91 -8.13
N ILE A 12 -37.17 -1.38 -7.01
CA ILE A 12 -35.77 -0.98 -6.83
C ILE A 12 -34.95 -2.28 -6.70
N LEU A 13 -34.21 -2.64 -7.74
CA LEU A 13 -33.17 -3.66 -7.64
C LEU A 13 -32.03 -3.08 -6.79
N CYS A 14 -32.02 -3.39 -5.49
CA CYS A 14 -30.79 -3.34 -4.71
C CYS A 14 -29.85 -4.42 -5.26
N SER A 15 -28.93 -4.04 -6.14
CA SER A 15 -27.73 -4.84 -6.37
C SER A 15 -26.93 -4.83 -5.07
N THR A 16 -27.02 -5.91 -4.30
CA THR A 16 -26.02 -6.24 -3.29
C THR A 16 -24.75 -6.61 -4.03
N GLY A 17 -24.01 -5.60 -4.49
CA GLY A 17 -22.60 -5.78 -4.81
C GLY A 17 -21.97 -6.32 -3.55
N MET A 18 -21.47 -7.55 -3.59
CA MET A 18 -20.65 -8.07 -2.52
C MET A 18 -19.48 -7.11 -2.40
N ALA A 19 -19.47 -6.25 -1.38
CA ALA A 19 -18.29 -5.48 -1.06
C ALA A 19 -17.19 -6.50 -0.80
N THR A 20 -16.21 -6.57 -1.69
CA THR A 20 -15.03 -7.41 -1.50
C THR A 20 -14.48 -7.09 -0.11
N GLU A 21 -14.24 -8.11 0.70
CA GLU A 21 -13.66 -7.88 2.02
C GLU A 21 -12.35 -7.11 1.84
N CYS A 22 -12.17 -6.06 2.65
CA CYS A 22 -11.01 -5.19 2.57
C CYS A 22 -9.83 -5.88 3.25
N THR A 23 -9.04 -6.57 2.44
CA THR A 23 -7.88 -7.34 2.87
C THR A 23 -6.60 -6.58 2.56
N LEU A 24 -5.49 -7.00 3.16
CA LEU A 24 -4.19 -6.43 2.82
C LEU A 24 -3.92 -6.53 1.32
N ALA A 25 -4.25 -7.65 0.65
CA ALA A 25 -3.85 -7.91 -0.74
C ALA A 25 -4.49 -7.02 -1.81
N ASN A 26 -5.49 -6.21 -1.44
CA ASN A 26 -6.20 -5.30 -2.33
C ASN A 26 -6.37 -3.88 -1.76
N ALA A 27 -5.65 -3.56 -0.69
CA ALA A 27 -5.74 -2.26 -0.03
C ALA A 27 -4.81 -1.22 -0.68
N ARG A 28 -5.35 -0.02 -0.84
CA ARG A 28 -4.61 1.16 -1.30
C ARG A 28 -4.55 2.20 -0.19
N TYR A 29 -3.38 2.78 0.01
CA TYR A 29 -3.08 3.76 1.04
C TYR A 29 -2.51 5.03 0.42
N LYS A 30 -2.76 6.17 1.07
CA LYS A 30 -2.29 7.49 0.64
C LYS A 30 -1.46 8.13 1.73
N GLN A 31 -0.36 8.78 1.35
CA GLN A 31 0.33 9.64 2.31
C GLN A 31 -0.49 10.90 2.61
N PRO A 32 -0.72 11.26 3.88
CA PRO A 32 -1.33 12.54 4.24
C PRO A 32 -0.59 13.70 3.58
N ASP A 33 -1.36 14.60 2.96
CA ASP A 33 -0.88 15.84 2.36
C ASP A 33 0.16 15.68 1.22
N ALA A 34 0.34 14.48 0.66
CA ALA A 34 1.26 14.25 -0.46
C ALA A 34 0.60 13.43 -1.60
N PRO A 35 0.99 13.65 -2.87
CA PRO A 35 0.36 13.01 -4.03
C PRO A 35 1.02 11.67 -4.39
N TRP A 36 1.26 10.79 -3.40
CA TRP A 36 1.82 9.46 -3.65
C TRP A 36 1.17 8.38 -2.81
N TRP A 37 1.22 7.15 -3.33
CA TRP A 37 0.36 6.05 -2.91
C TRP A 37 1.18 4.81 -2.63
N LEU A 38 0.72 4.02 -1.68
CA LEU A 38 1.17 2.66 -1.46
C LEU A 38 0.01 1.73 -1.75
N THR A 39 0.20 0.78 -2.66
CA THR A 39 -0.83 -0.19 -3.03
C THR A 39 -0.32 -1.59 -2.79
N PHE A 40 -1.01 -2.34 -1.94
CA PHE A 40 -0.73 -3.75 -1.78
C PHE A 40 -1.30 -4.55 -2.95
N LYS A 41 -0.61 -5.63 -3.26
CA LYS A 41 -0.98 -6.56 -4.33
C LYS A 41 -0.75 -7.99 -3.89
N ARG A 42 -1.28 -8.92 -4.68
CA ARG A 42 -0.99 -10.34 -4.51
C ARG A 42 0.51 -10.58 -4.64
N VAL A 43 1.06 -11.37 -3.71
CA VAL A 43 2.44 -11.85 -3.78
C VAL A 43 2.66 -12.61 -5.10
N PRO A 44 3.68 -12.25 -5.91
CA PRO A 44 3.99 -12.96 -7.14
C PRO A 44 4.27 -14.44 -6.90
N GLN A 45 3.87 -15.30 -7.83
CA GLN A 45 4.12 -16.75 -7.72
C GLN A 45 5.61 -17.11 -7.67
N ILE A 46 6.47 -16.23 -8.20
CA ILE A 46 7.93 -16.38 -8.24
C ILE A 46 8.65 -15.64 -7.11
N ALA A 47 7.90 -15.08 -6.14
CA ALA A 47 8.49 -14.40 -5.00
C ALA A 47 9.27 -15.37 -4.09
N PRO A 48 10.25 -14.88 -3.31
CA PRO A 48 10.89 -15.67 -2.27
C PRO A 48 9.88 -16.32 -1.34
N ALA A 49 10.15 -17.55 -0.88
CA ALA A 49 9.23 -18.34 -0.07
C ALA A 49 8.88 -17.69 1.29
N ASN A 50 9.74 -16.80 1.78
CA ASN A 50 9.55 -16.04 3.02
C ASN A 50 8.81 -14.71 2.79
N GLN A 51 8.48 -14.34 1.55
CA GLN A 51 7.69 -13.15 1.25
C GLN A 51 6.20 -13.43 1.47
N THR A 52 5.57 -12.61 2.30
CA THR A 52 4.20 -12.79 2.79
C THR A 52 3.24 -11.73 2.26
N ALA A 53 3.74 -10.54 1.92
CA ALA A 53 2.99 -9.52 1.21
C ALA A 53 3.85 -8.84 0.13
N ALA A 54 3.20 -8.20 -0.83
CA ALA A 54 3.83 -7.40 -1.87
C ALA A 54 3.06 -6.09 -1.98
N PHE A 55 3.77 -5.01 -2.27
CA PHE A 55 3.19 -3.71 -2.50
C PHE A 55 4.01 -2.96 -3.55
N TYR A 56 3.48 -1.85 -4.03
CA TYR A 56 4.24 -0.91 -4.83
C TYR A 56 3.93 0.50 -4.38
N ILE A 57 4.86 1.40 -4.66
CA ILE A 57 4.74 2.83 -4.38
C ILE A 57 4.84 3.58 -5.71
N GLU A 58 3.83 4.41 -6.00
CA GLU A 58 3.82 5.35 -7.13
C GLU A 58 4.47 6.64 -6.67
N MET A 59 5.58 7.08 -7.29
CA MET A 59 6.28 8.31 -6.89
C MET A 59 5.45 9.56 -7.25
N PRO A 60 5.54 10.65 -6.47
CA PRO A 60 4.62 11.77 -6.59
C PRO A 60 4.73 12.60 -7.88
N ASN A 61 5.94 12.76 -8.43
CA ASN A 61 6.21 13.70 -9.52
C ASN A 61 6.75 13.01 -10.78
N SER A 62 6.89 11.68 -10.77
CA SER A 62 7.31 10.89 -11.91
C SER A 62 6.44 9.66 -12.12
N ASP A 63 6.55 9.02 -13.28
CA ASP A 63 5.88 7.76 -13.58
C ASP A 63 6.61 6.54 -12.96
N VAL A 64 7.51 6.77 -12.01
CA VAL A 64 8.29 5.72 -11.35
C VAL A 64 7.39 4.95 -10.39
N VAL A 65 7.53 3.63 -10.46
CA VAL A 65 6.96 2.71 -9.48
C VAL A 65 8.09 1.98 -8.77
N LEU A 66 8.10 2.08 -7.44
CA LEU A 66 9.00 1.31 -6.58
C LEU A 66 8.29 0.04 -6.12
N GLU A 67 8.98 -1.09 -6.20
CA GLU A 67 8.49 -2.42 -5.87
C GLU A 67 8.88 -2.83 -4.46
N GLY A 68 7.90 -3.17 -3.65
CA GLY A 68 8.05 -3.48 -2.23
C GLY A 68 7.63 -4.90 -1.87
N GLY A 69 8.28 -5.44 -0.84
CA GLY A 69 7.98 -6.77 -0.30
C GLY A 69 7.96 -6.75 1.22
N VAL A 70 7.13 -7.62 1.79
CA VAL A 70 7.13 -7.92 3.23
C VAL A 70 7.53 -9.37 3.43
N SER A 71 8.54 -9.62 4.26
CA SER A 71 9.11 -10.94 4.48
C SER A 71 9.18 -11.28 5.96
N VAL A 72 9.06 -12.57 6.26
CA VAL A 72 9.32 -13.13 7.60
C VAL A 72 10.43 -14.18 7.47
N PRO A 73 11.70 -13.81 7.70
CA PRO A 73 12.84 -14.66 7.36
C PRO A 73 12.77 -16.11 7.87
N ASN A 74 12.21 -16.32 9.07
CA ASN A 74 12.08 -17.65 9.68
C ASN A 74 10.62 -18.12 9.84
N GLY A 75 9.65 -17.45 9.21
CA GLY A 75 8.22 -17.74 9.38
C GLY A 75 7.63 -17.36 10.75
N PHE A 76 8.44 -16.79 11.65
CA PHE A 76 8.01 -16.20 12.91
C PHE A 76 8.76 -14.89 13.18
N GLY A 77 8.17 -14.01 14.01
CA GLY A 77 8.78 -12.75 14.43
C GLY A 77 8.18 -11.53 13.74
N ALA A 78 8.93 -10.43 13.73
CA ALA A 78 8.48 -9.18 13.14
C ALA A 78 8.50 -9.26 11.61
N PRO A 79 7.43 -8.84 10.92
CA PRO A 79 7.44 -8.71 9.47
C PRO A 79 8.40 -7.59 9.08
N LEU A 80 9.33 -7.89 8.20
CA LEU A 80 10.32 -6.95 7.69
C LEU A 80 9.89 -6.50 6.31
N TRP A 81 10.20 -5.26 5.94
CA TRP A 81 9.92 -4.78 4.59
C TRP A 81 11.18 -4.33 3.86
N SER A 82 11.10 -4.35 2.53
CA SER A 82 12.11 -3.82 1.62
C SER A 82 11.43 -3.13 0.45
N ILE A 83 12.16 -2.23 -0.21
CA ILE A 83 11.71 -1.59 -1.44
C ILE A 83 12.88 -1.40 -2.40
N SER A 84 12.60 -1.61 -3.68
CA SER A 84 13.57 -1.53 -4.76
C SER A 84 12.95 -0.91 -6.02
N GLY A 85 13.78 -0.36 -6.88
CA GLY A 85 13.35 0.24 -8.14
C GLY A 85 14.51 0.96 -8.82
N PRO A 86 14.24 1.78 -9.84
CA PRO A 86 15.27 2.60 -10.48
C PRO A 86 16.08 3.42 -9.46
N CYS A 87 17.38 3.64 -9.67
CA CYS A 87 18.19 4.43 -8.73
C CYS A 87 17.89 5.94 -8.75
N ALA A 88 17.19 6.42 -9.77
CA ALA A 88 16.71 7.80 -9.97
C ALA A 88 15.54 7.76 -10.97
N ALA A 89 14.82 8.86 -11.15
CA ALA A 89 13.63 8.91 -12.01
C ALA A 89 13.90 8.60 -13.50
N ASP A 90 15.09 8.95 -13.98
CA ASP A 90 15.56 8.73 -15.35
C ASP A 90 16.56 7.56 -15.47
N SER A 91 16.81 6.83 -14.38
CA SER A 91 17.80 5.77 -14.35
C SER A 91 17.23 4.42 -14.82
N THR A 92 18.07 3.63 -15.47
CA THR A 92 17.79 2.20 -15.72
C THR A 92 18.46 1.28 -14.70
N GLU A 93 19.39 1.81 -13.90
CA GLU A 93 20.05 1.07 -12.82
C GLU A 93 19.04 0.78 -11.70
N GLN A 94 19.11 -0.41 -11.09
CA GLN A 94 18.22 -0.81 -10.00
C GLN A 94 18.90 -0.66 -8.65
N CYS A 95 18.21 -0.06 -7.69
CA CYS A 95 18.64 0.18 -6.33
C CYS A 95 17.67 -0.44 -5.32
N THR A 96 18.21 -0.82 -4.17
CA THR A 96 17.42 -1.11 -2.95
C THR A 96 17.56 0.08 -2.01
N PHE A 97 16.44 0.60 -1.50
CA PHE A 97 16.44 1.85 -0.73
C PHE A 97 16.55 1.64 0.78
N LEU A 98 16.39 0.40 1.24
CA LEU A 98 16.67 0.00 2.60
C LEU A 98 17.98 -0.78 2.62
N VAL A 99 18.87 -0.46 3.56
CA VAL A 99 20.11 -1.20 3.76
C VAL A 99 19.76 -2.58 4.32
N GLU A 100 20.35 -3.64 3.77
CA GLU A 100 20.06 -5.05 4.12
C GLU A 100 20.15 -5.37 5.63
N THR A 101 20.95 -4.61 6.38
CA THR A 101 21.14 -4.81 7.82
C THR A 101 20.05 -4.16 8.68
N ASP A 102 19.29 -3.22 8.12
CA ASP A 102 18.38 -2.37 8.89
C ASP A 102 16.90 -2.72 8.69
N HIS A 103 16.58 -3.66 7.78
CA HIS A 103 15.23 -4.06 7.37
C HIS A 103 14.20 -3.83 8.48
N PRO A 104 13.55 -2.66 8.48
CA PRO A 104 12.75 -2.27 9.62
C PRO A 104 11.49 -3.12 9.64
N SER A 105 10.94 -3.30 10.84
CA SER A 105 9.63 -3.93 10.93
C SER A 105 8.57 -3.03 10.29
N ILE A 106 7.60 -3.63 9.62
CA ILE A 106 6.43 -2.94 9.09
C ILE A 106 5.30 -2.99 10.13
N TYR A 107 4.57 -1.87 10.27
CA TYR A 107 3.51 -1.74 11.25
C TYR A 107 2.19 -1.35 10.59
N GLY A 108 1.09 -1.68 11.26
CA GLY A 108 -0.24 -1.18 10.93
C GLY A 108 -0.96 -0.63 12.16
N ILE A 109 -1.91 0.27 11.92
CA ILE A 109 -2.86 0.74 12.95
C ILE A 109 -4.16 -0.03 12.84
N TYR A 110 -4.54 -0.71 13.93
CA TYR A 110 -5.78 -1.47 14.04
C TYR A 110 -6.54 -1.03 15.29
N ASP A 111 -7.74 -0.51 15.09
CA ASP A 111 -8.59 0.01 16.15
C ASP A 111 -7.84 1.07 16.99
N GLY A 112 -7.13 1.98 16.32
CA GLY A 112 -6.30 3.02 16.94
C GLY A 112 -5.04 2.52 17.65
N LYS A 113 -4.62 1.26 17.48
CA LYS A 113 -3.41 0.69 18.10
C LYS A 113 -2.38 0.28 17.07
N VAL A 114 -1.15 0.72 17.26
CA VAL A 114 0.02 0.30 16.48
C VAL A 114 0.37 -1.15 16.82
N ARG A 115 0.50 -1.99 15.79
CA ARG A 115 0.90 -3.40 15.87
C ARG A 115 1.79 -3.73 14.67
N PHE A 116 2.50 -4.86 14.70
CA PHE A 116 3.09 -5.39 13.47
C PHE A 116 2.00 -5.58 12.42
N LEU A 117 2.38 -5.41 11.14
CA LEU A 117 1.45 -5.65 10.05
C LEU A 117 0.91 -7.09 10.12
N ASP A 118 -0.40 -7.24 9.99
CA ASP A 118 -1.03 -8.55 9.86
C ASP A 118 -0.77 -9.06 8.45
N ILE A 119 0.09 -10.07 8.38
CA ILE A 119 0.58 -10.70 7.16
C ILE A 119 -0.14 -12.03 6.88
N GLU A 120 -1.13 -12.39 7.69
CA GLU A 120 -1.91 -13.59 7.46
C GLU A 120 -2.69 -13.47 6.14
N ARG A 121 -2.80 -14.59 5.41
CA ARG A 121 -3.57 -14.60 4.17
C ARG A 121 -5.04 -14.31 4.49
N GLY A 122 -5.56 -13.23 3.92
CA GLY A 122 -6.93 -12.76 4.20
C GLY A 122 -7.03 -11.88 5.44
N GLY A 123 -5.90 -11.51 6.05
CA GLY A 123 -5.83 -10.52 7.11
C GLY A 123 -6.48 -9.20 6.69
N LYS A 124 -7.17 -8.56 7.65
CA LYS A 124 -7.87 -7.30 7.44
C LYS A 124 -6.85 -6.20 7.11
N ALA A 125 -7.17 -5.33 6.17
CA ALA A 125 -6.39 -4.13 5.93
C ALA A 125 -6.38 -3.22 7.18
N PRO A 126 -5.21 -2.77 7.68
CA PRO A 126 -5.15 -1.77 8.74
C PRO A 126 -5.70 -0.40 8.30
N GLU A 127 -6.02 0.45 9.26
CA GLU A 127 -6.41 1.86 9.03
C GLU A 127 -5.24 2.69 8.48
N GLN A 128 -4.01 2.36 8.90
CA GLN A 128 -2.78 2.95 8.39
C GLN A 128 -1.68 1.91 8.28
N VAL A 129 -0.77 2.11 7.33
CA VAL A 129 0.47 1.33 7.19
C VAL A 129 1.64 2.25 7.44
N ILE A 130 2.58 1.80 8.27
CA ILE A 130 3.78 2.55 8.61
C ILE A 130 4.98 1.76 8.10
N LEU A 131 5.79 2.41 7.28
CA LEU A 131 7.06 1.94 6.72
C LEU A 131 8.20 2.74 7.36
N PRO A 132 8.69 2.35 8.56
CA PRO A 132 9.72 3.12 9.24
C PRO A 132 10.98 3.26 8.38
N GLN A 133 11.57 4.45 8.36
CA GLN A 133 12.75 4.82 7.56
C GLN A 133 12.51 5.05 6.07
N LEU A 134 11.29 4.90 5.55
CA LEU A 134 11.02 5.15 4.13
C LEU A 134 11.39 6.59 3.73
N ALA A 135 10.92 7.56 4.49
CA ALA A 135 11.12 8.98 4.27
C ALA A 135 12.60 9.33 4.23
N VAL A 136 13.39 8.84 5.20
CA VAL A 136 14.83 9.12 5.25
C VAL A 136 15.57 8.44 4.11
N SER A 137 15.23 7.20 3.78
CA SER A 137 15.80 6.45 2.66
C SER A 137 15.55 7.15 1.33
N LEU A 138 14.31 7.58 1.07
CA LEU A 138 13.98 8.27 -0.17
C LEU A 138 14.54 9.70 -0.20
N TRP A 139 14.60 10.39 0.94
CA TRP A 139 15.15 11.74 1.05
C TRP A 139 16.65 11.80 0.78
N TYR A 140 17.41 10.76 1.17
CA TYR A 140 18.85 10.68 0.90
C TYR A 140 19.19 9.88 -0.37
N SER A 141 18.18 9.52 -1.17
CA SER A 141 18.37 8.92 -2.50
C SER A 141 18.47 9.98 -3.60
N ASN A 142 18.69 9.54 -4.85
CA ASN A 142 18.67 10.44 -6.01
C ASN A 142 17.25 10.94 -6.36
N TYR A 143 16.20 10.49 -5.68
CA TYR A 143 14.83 11.01 -5.85
C TYR A 143 14.61 12.36 -5.17
N ARG A 144 15.52 12.80 -4.28
CA ARG A 144 15.31 14.01 -3.48
C ARG A 144 14.94 15.23 -4.29
N SER A 145 15.68 15.50 -5.36
CA SER A 145 15.51 16.72 -6.15
C SER A 145 14.36 16.64 -7.15
N THR A 146 13.78 15.46 -7.39
CA THR A 146 12.72 15.26 -8.39
C THR A 146 11.36 15.02 -7.73
N GLU A 147 11.32 14.19 -6.69
CA GLU A 147 10.07 13.74 -6.07
C GLU A 147 9.66 14.58 -4.86
N TRP A 148 10.64 15.15 -4.16
CA TRP A 148 10.42 15.85 -2.90
C TRP A 148 10.72 17.35 -2.99
N ASP A 149 10.52 17.93 -4.18
CA ASP A 149 10.62 19.38 -4.37
C ASP A 149 9.41 20.10 -3.77
N GLY A 150 9.64 21.31 -3.26
CA GLY A 150 8.61 22.12 -2.60
C GLY A 150 8.10 21.53 -1.28
N ASP A 151 6.77 21.46 -1.16
CA ASP A 151 6.07 21.07 0.08
C ASP A 151 5.71 19.58 0.14
N VAL A 152 6.24 18.74 -0.76
CA VAL A 152 5.92 17.30 -0.80
C VAL A 152 6.72 16.55 0.26
N SER A 153 6.02 15.89 1.18
CA SER A 153 6.63 15.07 2.24
C SER A 153 6.78 13.60 1.83
N PRO A 154 7.99 13.00 1.94
CA PRO A 154 8.25 11.58 1.67
C PRO A 154 7.78 10.63 2.80
N GLY A 155 6.89 11.08 3.68
CA GLY A 155 6.56 10.47 4.99
C GLY A 155 6.40 8.94 5.06
N ASP A 156 6.43 8.43 6.29
CA ASP A 156 6.48 6.97 6.57
C ASP A 156 5.11 6.31 6.74
N ALA A 157 4.00 7.06 6.77
CA ALA A 157 2.72 6.59 7.32
C ALA A 157 1.55 6.88 6.39
N PHE A 158 1.03 5.83 5.75
CA PHE A 158 -0.02 5.92 4.73
C PHE A 158 -1.37 5.54 5.32
N GLU A 159 -2.41 6.30 4.99
CA GLU A 159 -3.79 6.09 5.43
C GLU A 159 -4.59 5.29 4.41
N LEU A 160 -5.40 4.34 4.88
CA LEU A 160 -6.25 3.52 4.02
C LEU A 160 -7.22 4.43 3.24
N LEU A 161 -7.15 4.36 1.91
CA LEU A 161 -8.05 5.07 1.01
C LEU A 161 -9.22 4.17 0.62
N ASP A 162 -8.91 3.04 -0.02
CA ASP A 162 -9.88 2.11 -0.57
C ASP A 162 -9.34 0.68 -0.63
N CYS A 163 -10.25 -0.24 -0.96
CA CYS A 163 -9.94 -1.63 -1.27
C CYS A 163 -10.52 -1.95 -2.64
N GLN A 164 -9.72 -2.59 -3.50
CA GLN A 164 -10.02 -2.82 -4.92
C GLN A 164 -10.44 -4.27 -5.25
#